data_AF-A0A7W0JIJ5-F1
#
_entry.id   AF-A0A7W0JIJ5-F1
#
_cell.length_a   1.000
_cell.length_b   1.000
_cell.length_c   1.000
_cell.angle_alpha   90.00
_cell.angle_beta   90.00
_cell.angle_gamma   90.00
#
_symmetry.space_group_name_H-M   'P 1'
#
loop_
_entity.id
_entity.type
_entity.pdbx_description
1 polymer ?
#
loop_
_entity_poly.entity_id
_entity_poly.type
_entity_poly.pdbx_seq_one_letter_code
_entity_poly.pdbx_strand_id
1 'polypeptide(L)'
;MAEGDGLGSLWERRFAANQTVFRRSNERLIRWLGPFAPGSMEYVCECGDDSCGDLISLLESEYEHVRSNSAWFLIALDHEILPGDSEWIVETHDHHNVVEKSGAAGATAKATDIRLNRVAP
;
A
#
# COMPACT_ATOMS: atom_id res chain seq x y z
N MET A 1 20.35 -29.12 4.03
CA MET A 1 19.03 -28.83 3.43
C MET A 1 18.01 -29.26 4.46
N ALA A 2 17.10 -28.47 5.04
CA ALA A 2 16.79 -27.04 5.00
C ALA A 2 15.93 -26.81 6.26
N GLU A 3 16.32 -25.89 7.15
CA GLU A 3 15.49 -25.46 8.27
C GLU A 3 15.62 -23.94 8.38
N GLY A 4 14.66 -23.21 7.83
CA GLY A 4 14.67 -21.76 7.82
C GLY A 4 13.60 -21.17 6.90
N ASP A 5 12.33 -21.42 7.17
CA ASP A 5 11.23 -20.89 6.32
C ASP A 5 9.92 -20.56 7.08
N GLY A 6 9.89 -20.73 8.40
CA GLY A 6 8.68 -20.52 9.20
C GLY A 6 8.43 -19.07 9.64
N LEU A 7 9.50 -18.30 9.88
CA LEU A 7 9.41 -16.91 10.35
C LEU A 7 9.26 -15.91 9.21
N GLY A 8 9.93 -16.15 8.07
CA GLY A 8 9.82 -15.29 6.87
C GLY A 8 8.38 -15.24 6.34
N SER A 9 7.78 -16.41 6.15
CA SER A 9 6.42 -16.52 5.58
C SER A 9 5.29 -15.97 6.45
N LEU A 10 5.39 -16.05 7.79
CA LEU A 10 4.40 -15.47 8.70
C LEU A 10 4.53 -13.95 8.80
N TRP A 11 5.77 -13.46 8.82
CA TRP A 11 6.04 -12.03 8.85
C TRP A 11 5.67 -11.36 7.52
N GLU A 12 6.00 -11.97 6.37
CA GLU A 12 5.56 -11.52 5.04
C GLU A 12 4.04 -11.44 4.91
N ARG A 13 3.31 -12.42 5.47
CA ARG A 13 1.83 -12.39 5.50
C ARG A 13 1.28 -11.27 6.37
N ARG A 14 1.88 -11.03 7.55
CA ARG A 14 1.49 -9.94 8.45
C ARG A 14 1.75 -8.59 7.78
N PHE A 15 2.92 -8.46 7.18
CA PHE A 15 3.39 -7.31 6.42
C PHE A 15 2.42 -6.96 5.27
N ALA A 16 2.08 -7.92 4.40
CA ALA A 16 1.13 -7.69 3.31
C ALA A 16 -0.31 -7.37 3.80
N ALA A 17 -0.72 -7.97 4.92
CA ALA A 17 -2.02 -7.69 5.51
C ALA A 17 -2.12 -6.25 6.03
N ASN A 18 -1.05 -5.73 6.65
CA ASN A 18 -1.02 -4.36 7.19
C ASN A 18 -1.20 -3.31 6.09
N GLN A 19 -0.48 -3.45 4.98
CA GLN A 19 -0.57 -2.49 3.86
C GLN A 19 -1.97 -2.43 3.26
N THR A 20 -2.65 -3.57 3.17
CA THR A 20 -4.03 -3.66 2.69
C THR A 20 -5.00 -2.91 3.62
N VAL A 21 -4.73 -2.86 4.93
CA VAL A 21 -5.55 -2.11 5.89
C VAL A 21 -5.40 -0.60 5.66
N PHE A 22 -4.18 -0.10 5.50
CA PHE A 22 -3.95 1.32 5.22
C PHE A 22 -4.57 1.78 3.90
N ARG A 23 -4.42 0.97 2.84
CA ARG A 23 -5.13 1.20 1.57
C ARG A 23 -6.64 1.35 1.75
N ARG A 24 -7.26 0.48 2.56
CA ARG A 24 -8.71 0.59 2.83
C ARG A 24 -9.08 1.87 3.57
N SER A 25 -8.20 2.39 4.42
CA SER A 25 -8.39 3.68 5.09
C SER A 25 -8.36 4.82 4.08
N ASN A 26 -7.37 4.84 3.18
CA ASN A 26 -7.24 5.85 2.12
C ASN A 26 -8.42 5.82 1.13
N GLU A 27 -8.86 4.64 0.71
CA GLU A 27 -10.06 4.49 -0.14
C GLU A 27 -11.34 5.02 0.51
N ARG A 28 -11.45 4.91 1.84
CA ARG A 28 -12.55 5.53 2.58
C ARG A 28 -12.39 7.05 2.59
N LEU A 29 -11.19 7.57 2.86
CA LEU A 29 -10.91 9.01 2.85
C LEU A 29 -11.33 9.65 1.52
N ILE A 30 -10.88 9.12 0.38
CA ILE A 30 -11.28 9.64 -0.95
C ILE A 30 -12.79 9.62 -1.14
N ARG A 31 -13.44 8.50 -0.83
CA ARG A 31 -14.88 8.36 -1.02
C ARG A 31 -15.68 9.45 -0.26
N TRP A 32 -15.21 9.84 0.92
CA TRP A 32 -15.89 10.82 1.76
C TRP A 32 -15.46 12.26 1.48
N LEU A 33 -14.17 12.49 1.20
CA LEU A 33 -13.57 13.83 1.14
C LEU A 33 -13.25 14.30 -0.28
N GLY A 34 -12.91 13.40 -1.20
CA GLY A 34 -12.53 13.73 -2.58
C GLY A 34 -13.53 14.66 -3.30
N PRO A 35 -14.85 14.40 -3.23
CA PRO A 35 -15.85 15.28 -3.84
C PRO A 35 -15.88 16.73 -3.31
N PHE A 36 -15.27 16.98 -2.14
CA PHE A 36 -15.35 18.26 -1.42
C PHE A 36 -13.99 18.94 -1.21
N ALA A 37 -12.87 18.30 -1.58
CA ALA A 37 -11.52 18.80 -1.36
C ALA A 37 -10.81 19.09 -2.71
N PRO A 38 -11.07 20.25 -3.34
CA PRO A 38 -10.34 20.64 -4.54
C PRO A 38 -8.89 21.01 -4.15
N GLY A 39 -7.98 20.06 -4.22
CA GLY A 39 -6.57 20.26 -3.87
C GLY A 39 -5.89 18.98 -3.39
N SER A 40 -4.81 19.15 -2.59
CA SER A 40 -4.17 18.02 -1.93
C SER A 40 -4.98 17.55 -0.72
N MET A 41 -4.93 16.25 -0.47
CA MET A 41 -5.49 15.57 0.69
C MET A 41 -4.40 14.76 1.38
N GLU A 42 -4.60 14.51 2.67
CA GLU A 42 -3.70 13.68 3.46
C GLU A 42 -4.08 12.19 3.31
N TYR A 43 -3.11 11.40 2.89
CA TYR A 43 -3.18 9.94 2.79
C TYR A 43 -2.31 9.31 3.86
N VAL A 44 -2.77 8.21 4.45
CA VAL A 44 -1.95 7.45 5.39
C VAL A 44 -0.93 6.63 4.60
N CYS A 45 0.33 6.64 5.05
CA CYS A 45 1.39 5.77 4.55
C CYS A 45 0.94 4.30 4.55
N GLU A 46 1.13 3.61 3.43
CA GLU A 46 0.73 2.21 3.23
C GLU A 46 1.91 1.24 3.37
N CYS A 47 2.93 1.63 4.14
CA CYS A 47 4.05 0.73 4.46
C CYS A 47 3.55 -0.44 5.34
N GLY A 48 4.33 -1.51 5.44
CA GLY A 48 3.88 -2.69 6.17
C GLY A 48 4.13 -2.66 7.69
N ASP A 49 4.64 -1.56 8.22
CA ASP A 49 4.74 -1.30 9.67
C ASP A 49 3.33 -1.04 10.25
N ASP A 50 2.89 -1.85 11.21
CA ASP A 50 1.57 -1.72 11.83
C ASP A 50 1.44 -0.53 12.80
N SER A 51 2.57 0.12 13.13
CA SER A 51 2.61 1.32 13.97
C SER A 51 2.70 2.61 13.17
N CYS A 52 2.82 2.54 11.83
CA CYS A 52 2.94 3.71 10.99
C CYS A 52 1.63 4.53 10.95
N GLY A 53 1.75 5.84 11.14
CA GLY A 53 0.64 6.79 11.08
C GLY A 53 0.97 8.04 10.27
N ASP A 54 2.06 8.00 9.49
CA ASP A 54 2.54 9.13 8.73
C ASP A 54 1.57 9.49 7.62
N LEU A 55 1.46 10.80 7.36
CA LEU A 55 0.57 11.35 6.35
C LEU A 55 1.36 11.89 5.17
N ILE A 56 0.83 11.67 3.98
CA ILE A 56 1.41 12.06 2.71
C ILE A 56 0.38 12.93 1.99
N SER A 57 0.76 14.18 1.71
CA SER A 57 -0.10 15.12 1.00
C SER A 57 -0.01 14.90 -0.51
N LEU A 58 -1.13 14.55 -1.14
CA LEU A 58 -1.22 14.29 -2.59
C LEU A 58 -2.52 14.82 -3.18
N LEU A 59 -2.48 15.16 -4.46
CA LEU A 59 -3.68 15.32 -5.27
C LEU A 59 -4.40 13.96 -5.41
N GLU A 60 -5.72 14.00 -5.55
CA GLU A 60 -6.51 12.81 -5.84
C GLU A 60 -5.99 12.06 -7.08
N SER A 61 -5.60 12.78 -8.14
CA SER A 61 -5.06 12.18 -9.36
C SER A 61 -3.75 11.42 -9.15
N GLU A 62 -2.90 11.86 -8.21
CA GLU A 62 -1.63 11.20 -7.91
C GLU A 62 -1.88 9.91 -7.14
N TYR A 63 -2.79 9.94 -6.16
CA TYR A 63 -3.19 8.71 -5.48
C TYR A 63 -3.92 7.74 -6.43
N GLU A 64 -4.77 8.24 -7.32
CA GLU A 64 -5.42 7.41 -8.35
C GLU A 64 -4.42 6.77 -9.32
N HIS A 65 -3.31 7.46 -9.64
CA HIS A 65 -2.20 6.87 -10.38
C HIS A 65 -1.58 5.69 -9.63
N VAL A 66 -1.26 5.84 -8.34
CA VAL A 66 -0.79 4.72 -7.51
C VAL A 66 -1.79 3.57 -7.52
N ARG A 67 -3.09 3.87 -7.39
CA ARG A 67 -4.17 2.87 -7.36
C ARG A 67 -4.48 2.22 -8.69
N SER A 68 -3.91 2.69 -9.80
CA SER A 68 -4.05 2.07 -11.12
C SER A 68 -3.47 0.66 -11.17
N ASN A 69 -2.55 0.33 -10.25
CA ASN A 69 -2.03 -1.01 -10.06
C ASN A 69 -2.32 -1.51 -8.63
N SER A 70 -3.05 -2.63 -8.51
CA SER A 70 -3.38 -3.24 -7.23
C SER A 70 -2.16 -3.72 -6.41
N ALA A 71 -1.00 -3.89 -7.05
CA ALA A 71 0.24 -4.27 -6.40
C ALA A 71 1.08 -3.06 -5.93
N TRP A 72 0.70 -1.83 -6.29
CA TRP A 72 1.40 -0.62 -5.88
C TRP A 72 0.85 -0.04 -4.58
N PHE A 73 1.75 0.49 -3.76
CA PHE A 73 1.44 1.10 -2.47
C PHE A 73 2.16 2.43 -2.33
N LEU A 74 1.48 3.39 -1.70
CA LEU A 74 1.99 4.72 -1.42
C LEU A 74 2.70 4.71 -0.06
N ILE A 75 3.98 5.08 0.00
CA ILE A 75 4.75 5.11 1.26
C ILE A 75 5.50 6.42 1.45
N ALA A 76 5.72 6.81 2.70
CA ALA A 76 6.61 7.93 3.02
C ALA A 76 8.05 7.60 2.60
N LEU A 77 8.90 8.62 2.47
CA LEU A 77 10.32 8.40 2.19
C LEU A 77 10.96 7.55 3.29
N ASP A 78 11.89 6.68 2.89
CA ASP A 78 12.63 5.77 3.77
C ASP A 78 11.77 4.75 4.54
N HIS A 79 10.49 4.57 4.14
CA HIS A 79 9.57 3.60 4.75
C HIS A 79 9.43 2.31 3.94
N GLU A 80 10.24 2.14 2.88
CA GLU A 80 10.34 0.87 2.19
C GLU A 80 10.90 -0.19 3.13
N ILE A 81 10.25 -1.34 3.16
CA ILE A 81 10.74 -2.50 3.87
C ILE A 81 11.14 -3.45 2.74
N LEU A 82 12.45 -3.69 2.58
CA LEU A 82 13.02 -4.47 1.47
C LEU A 82 13.59 -5.83 1.94
N PRO A 83 12.78 -6.81 2.36
CA PRO A 83 13.26 -8.10 2.83
C PRO A 83 12.94 -9.17 1.78
N GLY A 84 13.99 -9.71 1.17
CA GLY A 84 13.83 -10.65 0.06
C GLY A 84 13.07 -10.01 -1.12
N ASP A 85 12.80 -10.78 -2.16
CA ASP A 85 12.18 -10.33 -3.42
C ASP A 85 10.67 -9.99 -3.26
N SER A 86 10.29 -9.31 -2.19
CA SER A 86 8.90 -9.09 -1.73
C SER A 86 8.37 -7.67 -2.01
N GLU A 87 9.27 -6.68 -2.12
CA GLU A 87 8.95 -5.28 -2.42
C GLU A 87 10.12 -4.58 -3.11
N TRP A 88 9.83 -3.67 -4.04
CA TRP A 88 10.81 -2.72 -4.59
C TRP A 88 10.16 -1.38 -4.91
N ILE A 89 10.97 -0.33 -4.91
CA ILE A 89 10.55 1.01 -5.33
C ILE A 89 10.38 1.01 -6.85
N VAL A 90 9.22 1.46 -7.34
CA VAL A 90 8.92 1.64 -8.76
C VAL A 90 8.88 3.12 -9.16
N GLU A 91 8.59 4.02 -8.22
CA GLU A 91 8.66 5.46 -8.42
C GLU A 91 9.17 6.15 -7.16
N THR A 92 9.94 7.22 -7.35
CA THR A 92 10.41 8.11 -6.29
C THR A 92 9.99 9.53 -6.63
N HIS A 93 9.37 10.19 -5.65
CA HIS A 93 8.93 11.58 -5.71
C HIS A 93 9.56 12.37 -4.57
N ASP A 94 9.36 13.69 -4.54
CA ASP A 94 10.01 14.57 -3.55
C ASP A 94 9.63 14.29 -2.09
N HIS A 95 8.46 13.66 -1.86
CA HIS A 95 7.89 13.46 -0.53
C HIS A 95 7.38 12.04 -0.26
N HIS A 96 7.44 11.15 -1.24
CA HIS A 96 6.94 9.78 -1.10
C HIS A 96 7.60 8.86 -2.11
N ASN A 97 7.53 7.55 -1.84
CA ASN A 97 7.87 6.51 -2.79
C ASN A 97 6.61 5.71 -3.16
N VAL A 98 6.63 5.14 -4.35
CA VAL A 98 5.69 4.10 -4.77
C VAL A 98 6.44 2.79 -4.83
N VAL A 99 5.89 1.78 -4.17
CA VAL A 99 6.49 0.46 -4.03
C VAL A 99 5.57 -0.61 -4.58
N GLU A 100 6.14 -1.61 -5.24
CA GLU A 100 5.39 -2.73 -5.82
C GLU A 100 5.60 -4.00 -4.99
N LYS A 101 4.51 -4.68 -4.65
CA LYS A 101 4.54 -6.00 -4.03
C LYS A 101 4.62 -7.11 -5.06
N SER A 102 5.45 -8.10 -4.76
CA SER A 102 5.68 -9.28 -5.59
C SER A 102 5.40 -10.58 -4.85
N GLY A 103 5.49 -11.70 -5.58
CA GLY A 103 5.31 -13.03 -5.02
C GLY A 103 3.97 -13.20 -4.30
N ALA A 104 4.03 -13.79 -3.10
CA ALA A 104 2.84 -14.03 -2.28
C ALA A 104 2.18 -12.71 -1.82
N ALA A 105 2.97 -11.68 -1.48
CA ALA A 105 2.45 -10.39 -1.04
C ALA A 105 1.68 -9.67 -2.17
N GLY A 106 2.21 -9.69 -3.39
CA GLY A 106 1.53 -9.14 -4.57
C GLY A 106 0.23 -9.87 -4.89
N ALA A 107 0.22 -11.20 -4.78
CA ALA A 107 -0.99 -11.99 -4.95
C ALA A 107 -2.05 -11.66 -3.89
N THR A 108 -1.66 -11.49 -2.62
CA THR A 108 -2.56 -11.04 -1.56
C THR A 108 -3.11 -9.65 -1.85
N ALA A 109 -2.24 -8.68 -2.17
CA ALA A 109 -2.65 -7.30 -2.46
C ALA A 109 -3.74 -7.24 -3.54
N LYS A 110 -3.57 -8.02 -4.62
CA LYS A 110 -4.57 -8.14 -5.69
C LYS A 110 -5.85 -8.83 -5.21
N ALA A 111 -5.73 -9.93 -4.48
CA ALA A 111 -6.87 -10.70 -3.98
C ALA A 111 -7.68 -9.95 -2.92
N THR A 112 -7.14 -8.93 -2.25
CA THR A 112 -7.83 -8.13 -1.25
C THR A 112 -8.24 -6.74 -1.73
N ASP A 113 -7.92 -6.39 -2.98
CA ASP A 113 -8.26 -5.11 -3.59
C ASP A 113 -9.78 -4.97 -3.73
N ILE A 114 -10.33 -3.94 -3.06
CA ILE A 114 -11.76 -3.68 -3.02
C ILE A 114 -12.33 -3.14 -4.35
N ARG A 115 -11.48 -2.62 -5.24
CA ARG A 115 -11.89 -2.14 -6.57
C ARG A 115 -12.01 -3.31 -7.56
N LEU A 116 -11.19 -4.36 -7.39
CA LEU A 116 -11.24 -5.58 -8.20
C LEU A 116 -12.31 -6.55 -7.66
N ASN A 117 -12.37 -6.71 -6.34
CA ASN A 117 -13.38 -7.51 -5.68
C ASN A 117 -14.57 -6.63 -5.33
N ARG A 118 -15.41 -6.35 -6.34
CA ARG A 118 -16.76 -5.84 -6.10
C ARG A 118 -17.50 -6.83 -5.20
N VAL A 119 -17.54 -6.57 -3.89
CA VAL A 119 -18.73 -6.93 -3.12
C VAL A 119 -19.83 -6.05 -3.70
N ALA A 120 -20.65 -6.66 -4.55
CA ALA A 120 -21.95 -6.15 -4.97
C ALA A 120 -22.79 -5.83 -3.70
N PRO A 121 -23.75 -4.90 -3.79
CA PRO A 121 -24.24 -4.05 -2.68
C PRO A 121 -24.63 -4.78 -1.40
#